data_AF-A0A1Z5KWK0-F1
#
_entry.id   AF-A0A1Z5KWK0-F1
#
_cell.length_a   1.000
_cell.length_b   1.000
_cell.length_c   1.000
_cell.angle_alpha   90.00
_cell.angle_beta   90.00
_cell.angle_gamma   90.00
#
_symmetry.space_group_name_H-M   'P 1'
#
loop_
_entity.id
_entity.type
_entity.pdbx_description
1 polymer ?
#
loop_
_entity_poly.entity_id
_entity_poly.type
_entity_poly.pdbx_seq_one_letter_code
_entity_poly.pdbx_strand_id
1 'polypeptide(L)'
;MVEFSGLRFVVGLLKGPRLYRIHKTGDREGRLYEANSVEGYSDNIIRSVSLALAVAWSIGMYASPIIITTLYKKGYVTYEGLFTQARLAGVVCTVLVGTFIIRGVGRMVSRDYIPFLQALQGAQQNLNATTKAELMKYDSEFAAWPVDFRWNDPSADVSKQRVSVDTRRSKRRTFLSRVFALPCDLLSYLAVHTIGRRLMYPGAVGLLQAAVGPMLIEGRAKLVEEYSGVRHKL
;
A
#
# COMPACT_ATOMS: atom_id res chain seq x y z
N MET A 1 -32.80 2.50 10.42
CA MET A 1 -32.02 3.74 10.71
C MET A 1 -30.66 3.30 11.17
N VAL A 2 -29.63 3.45 10.34
CA VAL A 2 -28.29 2.94 10.65
C VAL A 2 -27.40 4.13 11.01
N GLU A 3 -27.15 4.33 12.31
CA GLU A 3 -26.03 5.13 12.78
C GLU A 3 -24.73 4.39 12.44
N PHE A 4 -24.37 4.36 11.15
CA PHE A 4 -23.00 4.08 10.77
C PHE A 4 -22.15 5.20 11.35
N SER A 5 -21.18 4.87 12.20
CA SER A 5 -20.26 5.82 12.83
C SER A 5 -19.73 6.81 11.79
N GLY A 6 -20.33 8.00 11.70
CA GLY A 6 -20.09 8.95 10.60
C GLY A 6 -18.60 9.30 10.46
N LEU A 7 -17.88 9.27 11.58
CA LEU A 7 -16.43 9.45 11.60
C LEU A 7 -15.67 8.37 10.80
N ARG A 8 -16.05 7.09 10.91
CA ARG A 8 -15.42 6.00 10.13
C ARG A 8 -15.71 6.15 8.64
N PHE A 9 -16.91 6.59 8.29
CA PHE A 9 -17.28 6.86 6.91
C PHE A 9 -16.49 8.03 6.32
N VAL A 10 -16.39 9.15 7.06
CA VAL A 10 -15.61 10.33 6.67
C VAL A 10 -14.12 10.01 6.57
N VAL A 11 -13.55 9.27 7.53
CA VAL A 11 -12.16 8.80 7.45
C VAL A 11 -11.97 7.86 6.25
N GLY A 12 -12.98 7.03 5.97
CA GLY A 12 -13.02 6.17 4.78
C GLY A 12 -13.05 6.95 3.47
N LEU A 13 -13.66 8.14 3.42
CA LEU A 13 -13.61 9.00 2.23
C LEU A 13 -12.21 9.64 2.05
N LEU A 14 -11.63 10.14 3.14
CA LEU A 14 -10.32 10.81 3.15
C LEU A 14 -9.17 9.84 2.81
N LYS A 15 -9.14 8.68 3.46
CA LYS A 15 -8.07 7.66 3.35
C LYS A 15 -8.49 6.42 2.57
N GLY A 16 -9.65 6.44 1.92
CA GLY A 16 -10.20 5.26 1.26
C GLY A 16 -9.34 4.74 0.11
N PRO A 17 -9.46 3.44 -0.20
CA PRO A 17 -8.75 2.84 -1.32
C PRO A 17 -9.13 3.47 -2.65
N ARG A 18 -8.26 3.32 -3.64
CA ARG A 18 -8.60 3.65 -5.03
C ARG A 18 -9.54 2.59 -5.61
N LEU A 19 -10.56 3.07 -6.33
CA LEU A 19 -11.44 2.26 -7.16
C LEU A 19 -10.89 2.30 -8.59
N TYR A 20 -10.66 1.14 -9.20
CA TYR A 20 -10.09 1.03 -10.54
C TYR A 20 -11.15 0.79 -11.60
N ARG A 21 -12.06 -0.15 -11.36
CA ARG A 21 -13.08 -0.56 -12.34
C ARG A 21 -14.37 -0.97 -11.64
N ILE A 22 -15.48 -0.80 -12.33
CA ILE A 22 -16.79 -1.35 -11.97
C ILE A 22 -17.08 -2.47 -12.99
N HIS A 23 -17.23 -3.70 -12.50
CA HIS A 23 -17.46 -4.88 -13.33
C HIS A 23 -18.89 -4.91 -13.88
N LYS A 24 -19.06 -5.66 -14.98
CA LYS A 24 -20.36 -5.86 -15.63
C LYS A 24 -21.38 -6.38 -14.61
N THR A 25 -22.48 -5.67 -14.43
CA THR A 25 -23.59 -6.09 -13.55
C THR A 25 -24.85 -6.14 -14.40
N GLY A 26 -25.24 -7.35 -14.81
CA GLY A 26 -26.40 -7.57 -15.67
C GLY A 26 -26.24 -6.89 -17.04
N ASP A 27 -27.14 -5.95 -17.34
CA ASP A 27 -27.24 -5.24 -18.63
C ASP A 27 -26.26 -4.05 -18.76
N ARG A 28 -25.59 -3.65 -17.67
CA ARG A 28 -24.60 -2.56 -17.70
C ARG A 28 -23.20 -3.07 -18.01
N GLU A 29 -22.61 -2.59 -19.09
CA GLU A 29 -21.21 -2.86 -19.45
C GLU A 29 -20.24 -2.39 -18.36
N GLY A 30 -19.14 -3.14 -18.18
CA GLY A 30 -18.11 -2.80 -17.21
C GLY A 30 -17.34 -1.55 -17.64
N ARG A 31 -17.20 -0.59 -16.72
CA ARG A 31 -16.54 0.70 -16.98
C ARG A 31 -15.36 0.94 -16.07
N LEU A 32 -14.34 1.61 -16.59
CA LEU A 32 -13.24 2.11 -15.77
C LEU A 32 -13.78 3.24 -14.87
N TYR A 33 -13.30 3.32 -13.62
CA TYR A 33 -13.66 4.44 -12.75
C TYR A 33 -12.98 5.71 -13.25
N GLU A 34 -13.77 6.70 -13.61
CA GLU A 34 -13.28 8.02 -14.02
C GLU A 34 -13.24 8.93 -12.79
N ALA A 35 -12.02 9.19 -12.32
CA ALA A 35 -11.81 10.12 -11.22
C ALA A 35 -12.13 11.55 -11.69
N ASN A 36 -12.87 12.30 -10.89
CA ASN A 36 -13.09 13.72 -11.15
C ASN A 36 -11.73 14.46 -11.21
N SER A 37 -11.61 15.55 -11.97
CA SER A 37 -10.35 16.29 -12.12
C SER A 37 -9.74 16.66 -10.76
N VAL A 38 -10.59 17.03 -9.79
CA VAL A 38 -10.20 17.32 -8.40
C VAL A 38 -9.56 16.11 -7.71
N GLU A 39 -10.13 14.91 -7.87
CA GLU A 39 -9.56 13.67 -7.34
C GLU A 39 -8.23 13.36 -8.04
N GLY A 40 -8.16 13.53 -9.36
CA GLY A 40 -6.94 13.34 -10.16
C GLY A 40 -5.78 14.24 -9.74
N TYR A 41 -6.01 15.55 -9.57
CA TYR A 41 -4.99 16.50 -9.10
C TYR A 41 -4.51 16.15 -7.69
N SER A 42 -5.45 15.88 -6.77
CA SER A 42 -5.10 15.49 -5.40
C SER A 42 -4.24 14.22 -5.36
N ASP A 43 -4.57 13.25 -6.21
CA ASP A 43 -3.85 11.97 -6.29
C ASP A 43 -2.44 12.10 -6.85
N ASN A 44 -2.23 13.01 -7.79
CA ASN A 44 -0.92 13.30 -8.34
C ASN A 44 -0.03 13.99 -7.31
N ILE A 45 -0.58 14.91 -6.51
CA ILE A 45 0.16 15.58 -5.42
C ILE A 45 0.55 14.57 -4.33
N ILE A 46 -0.39 13.71 -3.90
CA ILE A 46 -0.09 12.70 -2.88
C ILE A 46 1.02 11.75 -3.38
N ARG A 47 0.94 11.30 -4.63
CA ARG A 47 1.96 10.43 -5.25
C ARG A 47 3.33 11.12 -5.34
N SER A 48 3.38 12.37 -5.79
CA SER A 48 4.65 13.09 -5.96
C SER A 48 5.30 13.38 -4.60
N VAL A 49 4.53 13.82 -3.61
CA VAL A 49 5.03 14.06 -2.24
C VAL A 49 5.46 12.75 -1.58
N SER A 50 4.70 11.66 -1.72
CA SER A 50 5.11 10.36 -1.16
C SER A 50 6.38 9.83 -1.81
N LEU A 51 6.52 10.01 -3.13
CA LEU A 51 7.71 9.60 -3.87
C LEU A 51 8.91 10.45 -3.45
N ALA A 52 8.76 11.77 -3.34
CA ALA A 52 9.81 12.66 -2.86
C ALA A 52 10.26 12.28 -1.45
N LEU A 53 9.32 11.98 -0.54
CA LEU A 53 9.64 11.56 0.83
C LEU A 53 10.33 10.19 0.86
N ALA A 54 9.89 9.23 0.04
CA ALA A 54 10.52 7.91 -0.06
C ALA A 54 11.94 8.00 -0.64
N VAL A 55 12.13 8.83 -1.67
CA VAL A 55 13.45 9.12 -2.25
C VAL A 55 14.32 9.80 -1.21
N ALA A 56 13.83 10.83 -0.51
CA ALA A 56 14.56 11.49 0.58
C ALA A 56 14.93 10.51 1.70
N TRP A 57 14.04 9.60 2.09
CA TRP A 57 14.32 8.56 3.08
C TRP A 57 15.42 7.60 2.60
N SER A 58 15.34 7.12 1.36
CA SER A 58 16.35 6.24 0.79
C SER A 58 17.72 6.91 0.69
N ILE A 59 17.77 8.13 0.15
CA ILE A 59 19.00 8.94 0.10
C ILE A 59 19.53 9.20 1.51
N GLY A 60 18.65 9.51 2.46
CA GLY A 60 19.00 9.73 3.86
C GLY A 60 19.69 8.52 4.50
N MET A 61 19.19 7.30 4.23
CA MET A 61 19.83 6.08 4.73
C MET A 61 21.19 5.83 4.08
N TYR A 62 21.34 6.01 2.77
CA TYR A 62 22.59 5.75 2.07
C TYR A 62 23.66 6.83 2.27
N ALA A 63 23.25 8.09 2.33
CA ALA A 63 24.12 9.25 2.55
C ALA A 63 24.24 9.65 4.03
N SER A 64 23.68 8.86 4.94
CA SER A 64 23.70 9.03 6.40
C SER A 64 25.02 9.60 6.96
N PRO A 65 26.21 9.00 6.73
CA PRO A 65 27.46 9.51 7.30
C PRO A 65 27.87 10.88 6.76
N ILE A 66 27.53 11.21 5.52
CA ILE A 66 27.81 12.52 4.89
C ILE A 66 26.82 13.57 5.40
N ILE A 67 25.55 13.19 5.54
CA ILE A 67 24.49 14.08 6.03
C ILE A 67 24.74 14.44 7.51
N ILE A 68 25.11 13.47 8.34
CA ILE A 68 25.38 13.70 9.76
C ILE A 68 26.58 14.63 9.96
N THR A 69 27.68 14.40 9.23
CA THR A 69 28.88 15.24 9.33
C THR A 69 28.65 16.66 8.83
N THR A 70 27.84 16.84 7.78
CA THR A 70 27.45 18.18 7.28
C THR A 70 26.45 18.89 8.19
N LEU A 71 25.48 18.17 8.77
CA LEU A 71 24.55 18.74 9.76
C LEU A 71 25.27 19.25 11.01
N TYR A 72 26.24 18.46 11.51
CA TYR A 72 27.03 18.83 12.67
C TYR A 72 27.87 20.08 12.39
N LYS A 73 28.57 20.14 11.24
CA LYS A 73 29.39 21.30 10.85
C LYS A 73 28.57 22.57 10.62
N LYS A 74 27.35 22.47 10.12
CA LYS A 74 26.49 23.61 9.81
C LYS A 74 25.58 24.03 10.97
N GLY A 75 25.62 23.35 12.11
CA GLY A 75 24.84 23.73 13.29
C GLY A 75 23.33 23.57 13.11
N TYR A 76 22.83 22.80 12.15
CA TYR A 76 21.39 22.56 11.98
C TYR A 76 20.74 21.80 13.16
N VAL A 77 21.56 21.23 14.05
CA VAL A 77 21.14 20.56 15.29
C VAL A 77 20.98 21.56 16.46
N THR A 78 21.26 22.84 16.25
CA THR A 78 20.99 23.90 17.24
C THR A 78 19.49 24.23 17.31
N TYR A 79 19.07 24.88 18.41
CA TYR A 79 17.67 25.24 18.66
C TYR A 79 17.05 26.07 17.52
N GLU A 80 17.82 27.00 16.93
CA GLU A 80 17.37 27.80 15.79
C GLU A 80 17.21 26.96 14.51
N GLY A 81 18.12 26.01 14.27
CA GLY A 81 18.04 25.06 13.16
C GLY A 81 16.79 24.18 13.24
N LEU A 82 16.47 23.67 14.43
CA LEU A 82 15.27 22.86 14.67
C LEU A 82 13.98 23.64 14.37
N PHE A 83 13.92 24.92 14.71
CA PHE A 83 12.75 25.75 14.42
C PHE A 83 12.50 25.89 12.91
N THR A 84 13.56 26.08 12.12
CA THR A 84 13.44 26.16 10.65
C THR A 84 12.99 24.83 10.03
N GLN A 85 13.49 23.70 10.54
CA GLN A 85 13.06 22.36 10.12
C GLN A 85 11.60 22.10 10.49
N ALA A 86 11.17 22.51 11.68
CA ALA A 86 9.78 22.39 12.13
C ALA A 86 8.84 23.22 11.25
N ARG A 87 9.23 24.43 10.85
CA ARG A 87 8.45 25.25 9.92
C ARG A 87 8.29 24.57 8.56
N LEU A 88 9.38 24.00 8.01
CA LEU A 88 9.34 23.27 6.75
C LEU A 88 8.46 22.01 6.83
N ALA A 89 8.61 21.23 7.90
CA ALA A 89 7.76 20.06 8.16
C ALA A 89 6.28 20.48 8.31
N GLY A 90 6.01 21.61 8.97
CA GLY A 90 4.68 22.20 9.10
C GLY A 90 4.05 22.49 7.74
N VAL A 91 4.78 23.14 6.83
CA VAL A 91 4.29 23.42 5.47
C VAL A 91 3.96 22.12 4.72
N VAL A 92 4.83 21.11 4.77
CA VAL A 92 4.58 19.80 4.13
C VAL A 92 3.34 19.14 4.72
N CYS A 93 3.19 19.16 6.05
CA CYS A 93 2.01 18.63 6.72
C CYS A 93 0.73 19.35 6.30
N THR A 94 0.73 20.69 6.24
CA THR A 94 -0.44 21.48 5.82
C THR A 94 -0.86 21.15 4.38
N VAL A 95 0.12 21.03 3.46
CA VAL A 95 -0.15 20.63 2.07
C VAL A 95 -0.74 19.22 2.02
N LEU A 96 -0.19 18.27 2.78
CA LEU A 96 -0.73 16.90 2.83
C LEU A 96 -2.14 16.86 3.39
N VAL A 97 -2.42 17.54 4.51
CA VAL A 97 -3.77 17.59 5.09
C VAL A 97 -4.75 18.24 4.11
N GLY A 98 -4.38 19.35 3.47
CA GLY A 98 -5.21 20.01 2.47
C GLY A 98 -5.54 19.10 1.29
N THR A 99 -4.55 18.38 0.77
CA THR A 99 -4.75 17.43 -0.35
C THR A 99 -5.63 16.23 0.03
N PHE A 100 -5.53 15.72 1.26
CA PHE A 100 -6.46 14.69 1.76
C PHE A 100 -7.90 15.20 1.88
N ILE A 101 -8.11 16.44 2.34
CA ILE A 101 -9.45 17.03 2.43
C ILE A 101 -10.05 17.22 1.02
N ILE A 102 -9.28 17.79 0.09
CA ILE A 102 -9.69 17.98 -1.31
C ILE A 102 -10.06 16.63 -1.95
N ARG A 103 -9.26 15.59 -1.70
CA ARG A 103 -9.54 14.22 -2.13
C ARG A 103 -10.84 13.68 -1.55
N GLY A 104 -11.06 13.89 -0.25
CA GLY A 104 -12.31 13.50 0.43
C GLY A 104 -13.54 14.15 -0.19
N VAL A 105 -13.47 15.46 -0.46
CA VAL A 105 -14.54 16.20 -1.13
C VAL A 105 -14.77 15.67 -2.56
N GLY A 106 -13.71 15.43 -3.33
CA GLY A 106 -13.81 14.86 -4.67
C GLY A 106 -14.57 13.52 -4.70
N ARG A 107 -14.38 12.69 -3.67
CA ARG A 107 -15.04 11.38 -3.50
C ARG A 107 -16.47 11.46 -2.97
N MET A 108 -16.82 12.52 -2.26
CA MET A 108 -18.21 12.77 -1.87
C MET A 108 -19.06 13.18 -3.07
N VAL A 109 -18.45 13.86 -4.04
CA VAL A 109 -19.13 14.32 -5.26
C VAL A 109 -19.31 13.17 -6.27
N SER A 110 -18.45 12.14 -6.23
CA SER A 110 -18.56 11.01 -7.15
C SER A 110 -19.69 10.03 -6.76
N ARG A 111 -20.65 9.85 -7.67
CA ARG A 111 -21.84 9.00 -7.45
C ARG A 111 -21.51 7.51 -7.35
N ASP A 112 -20.38 7.09 -7.92
CA ASP A 112 -19.95 5.69 -7.95
C ASP A 112 -19.14 5.27 -6.72
N TYR A 113 -18.45 6.21 -6.07
CA TYR A 113 -17.55 5.90 -4.95
C TYR A 113 -18.29 5.64 -3.65
N ILE A 114 -19.37 6.37 -3.39
CA ILE A 114 -20.22 6.20 -2.21
C ILE A 114 -20.79 4.77 -2.08
N PRO A 115 -21.48 4.20 -3.10
CA PRO A 115 -22.02 2.84 -3.00
C PRO A 115 -20.91 1.79 -2.87
N PHE A 116 -19.77 2.00 -3.54
CA PHE A 116 -18.58 1.17 -3.36
C PHE A 116 -18.08 1.19 -1.91
N LEU A 117 -17.96 2.38 -1.32
CA LEU A 117 -17.45 2.54 0.05
C LEU A 117 -18.38 1.88 1.08
N GLN A 118 -19.70 1.96 0.86
CA GLN A 118 -20.68 1.26 1.68
C GLN A 118 -20.55 -0.27 1.57
N ALA A 119 -20.44 -0.80 0.35
CA ALA A 119 -20.21 -2.24 0.14
C ALA A 119 -18.89 -2.71 0.79
N LEU A 120 -17.83 -1.91 0.69
CA LEU A 120 -16.53 -2.21 1.31
C LEU A 120 -16.61 -2.22 2.84
N GLN A 121 -17.25 -1.22 3.44
CA GLN A 121 -17.42 -1.16 4.90
C GLN A 121 -18.31 -2.29 5.41
N GLY A 122 -19.37 -2.62 4.68
CA GLY A 122 -20.23 -3.77 4.98
C GLY A 122 -19.43 -5.08 4.99
N ALA A 123 -18.60 -5.31 3.97
CA ALA A 123 -17.75 -6.49 3.88
C ALA A 123 -16.63 -6.53 4.92
N GLN A 124 -16.09 -5.38 5.35
CA GLN A 124 -15.08 -5.30 6.40
C GLN A 124 -15.65 -5.56 7.80
N GLN A 125 -16.91 -5.22 8.03
CA GLN A 125 -17.58 -5.47 9.32
C GLN A 125 -18.08 -6.91 9.42
N ASN A 126 -18.76 -7.40 8.36
CA ASN A 126 -19.30 -8.76 8.31
C ASN A 126 -19.04 -9.37 6.93
N LEU A 127 -18.07 -10.28 6.85
CA LEU A 127 -17.72 -10.99 5.63
C LEU A 127 -18.70 -12.15 5.38
N ASN A 128 -19.79 -11.87 4.68
CA ASN A 128 -20.79 -12.84 4.27
C ASN A 128 -20.72 -13.06 2.75
N ALA A 129 -21.28 -14.18 2.26
CA ALA A 129 -21.33 -14.45 0.82
C ALA A 129 -22.05 -13.34 0.03
N THR A 130 -23.08 -12.74 0.61
CA THR A 130 -23.86 -11.64 0.01
C THR A 130 -23.08 -10.32 -0.03
N THR A 131 -22.45 -9.91 1.08
CA THR A 131 -21.63 -8.69 1.13
C THR A 131 -20.39 -8.81 0.27
N LYS A 132 -19.81 -10.02 0.18
CA LYS A 132 -18.72 -10.33 -0.74
C LYS A 132 -19.16 -10.23 -2.20
N ALA A 133 -20.32 -10.77 -2.57
CA ALA A 133 -20.85 -10.66 -3.93
C ALA A 133 -21.11 -9.20 -4.35
N GLU A 134 -21.55 -8.34 -3.42
CA GLU A 134 -21.69 -6.91 -3.68
C GLU A 134 -20.35 -6.21 -3.87
N LEU A 135 -19.35 -6.53 -3.04
CA LEU A 135 -18.00 -5.97 -3.18
C LEU A 135 -17.31 -6.44 -4.46
N MET A 136 -17.57 -7.67 -4.91
CA MET A 136 -17.01 -8.23 -6.15
C MET A 136 -17.45 -7.49 -7.42
N LYS A 137 -18.49 -6.67 -7.36
CA LYS A 137 -18.87 -5.78 -8.47
C LYS A 137 -17.84 -4.67 -8.71
N TYR A 138 -16.97 -4.41 -7.75
CA TYR A 138 -16.00 -3.32 -7.77
C TYR A 138 -14.57 -3.87 -7.70
N ASP A 139 -13.69 -3.40 -8.60
CA ASP A 139 -12.26 -3.65 -8.49
C ASP A 139 -11.58 -2.54 -7.70
N SER A 140 -11.24 -2.83 -6.45
CA SER A 140 -10.52 -1.92 -5.57
C SER A 140 -9.10 -2.35 -5.27
N GLU A 141 -8.35 -1.40 -4.71
CA GLU A 141 -7.02 -1.62 -4.18
C GLU A 141 -6.93 -2.83 -3.22
N PHE A 142 -5.88 -3.62 -3.41
CA PHE A 142 -5.68 -4.88 -2.68
C PHE A 142 -5.48 -4.71 -1.18
N ALA A 143 -4.91 -3.58 -0.75
CA ALA A 143 -4.72 -3.27 0.66
C ALA A 143 -6.04 -3.25 1.44
N ALA A 144 -7.09 -2.62 0.89
CA ALA A 144 -8.36 -2.43 1.57
C ALA A 144 -9.33 -3.62 1.47
N TRP A 145 -9.08 -4.55 0.54
CA TRP A 145 -9.88 -5.76 0.42
C TRP A 145 -9.89 -6.55 1.74
N PRO A 146 -11.04 -7.04 2.22
CA PRO A 146 -11.13 -7.80 3.47
C PRO A 146 -10.38 -9.13 3.35
N VAL A 147 -9.83 -9.62 4.45
CA VAL A 147 -9.10 -10.90 4.48
C VAL A 147 -10.13 -12.04 4.58
N ASP A 148 -10.09 -12.98 3.64
CA ASP A 148 -11.01 -14.12 3.58
C ASP A 148 -10.52 -15.30 4.44
N PHE A 149 -9.21 -15.44 4.60
CA PHE A 149 -8.60 -16.56 5.31
C PHE A 149 -7.56 -16.03 6.30
N ARG A 150 -7.63 -16.42 7.58
CA ARG A 150 -6.52 -16.20 8.51
C ARG A 150 -5.97 -17.54 8.96
N TRP A 151 -4.65 -17.66 8.95
CA TRP A 151 -3.96 -18.85 9.44
C TRP A 151 -4.25 -19.17 10.91
N ASN A 152 -4.64 -18.16 11.70
CA ASN A 152 -4.94 -18.30 13.13
C ASN A 152 -6.45 -18.43 13.43
N ASP A 153 -7.29 -18.62 12.41
CA ASP A 153 -8.72 -18.80 12.65
C ASP A 153 -8.99 -20.19 13.27
N PRO A 154 -9.71 -20.25 14.42
CA PRO A 154 -10.00 -21.50 15.11
C PRO A 154 -11.01 -22.38 14.34
N SER A 155 -11.69 -21.81 13.34
CA SER A 155 -12.59 -22.49 12.41
C SER A 155 -11.87 -23.04 11.17
N ALA A 156 -10.53 -23.03 11.16
CA ALA A 156 -9.76 -23.61 10.06
C ALA A 156 -9.97 -25.13 9.99
N ASP A 157 -10.07 -25.62 8.75
CA ASP A 157 -10.28 -27.02 8.42
C ASP A 157 -9.28 -27.94 9.14
N VAL A 158 -9.79 -28.73 10.09
CA VAL A 158 -9.02 -29.64 10.95
C VAL A 158 -8.30 -30.73 10.13
N SER A 159 -8.75 -30.97 8.89
CA SER A 159 -8.14 -31.95 7.98
C SER A 159 -6.75 -31.54 7.47
N LYS A 160 -6.37 -30.26 7.59
CA LYS A 160 -5.08 -29.75 7.09
C LYS A 160 -4.06 -29.65 8.22
N GLN A 161 -3.25 -30.68 8.38
CA GLN A 161 -2.17 -30.72 9.38
C GLN A 161 -1.13 -29.62 9.10
N ARG A 162 -0.87 -28.78 10.09
CA ARG A 162 0.17 -27.73 10.01
C ARG A 162 1.54 -28.38 10.17
N VAL A 163 2.39 -28.29 9.13
CA VAL A 163 3.78 -28.75 9.19
C VAL A 163 4.67 -27.57 9.56
N SER A 164 5.24 -27.60 10.77
CA SER A 164 6.30 -26.67 11.17
C SER A 164 7.61 -27.09 10.52
N VAL A 165 8.15 -26.24 9.66
CA VAL A 165 9.49 -26.47 9.09
C VAL A 165 10.52 -26.10 10.14
N ASP A 166 11.27 -27.08 10.63
CA ASP A 166 12.43 -26.84 11.48
C ASP A 166 13.44 -25.97 10.73
N THR A 167 13.60 -24.75 11.19
CA THR A 167 14.59 -23.83 10.62
C THR A 167 15.96 -24.34 11.04
N ARG A 168 16.64 -25.08 10.15
CA ARG A 168 17.99 -25.61 10.40
C ARG A 168 18.91 -24.48 10.86
N ARG A 169 19.28 -24.47 12.15
CA ARG A 169 20.26 -23.54 12.73
C ARG A 169 21.59 -23.74 12.00
N SER A 170 22.06 -22.68 11.36
CA SER A 170 23.34 -22.64 10.65
C SER A 170 24.51 -23.02 11.58
N LYS A 171 25.46 -23.81 11.05
CA LYS A 171 26.65 -24.32 11.77
C LYS A 171 27.45 -23.18 12.40
N ARG A 172 27.85 -23.39 13.66
CA ARG A 172 28.66 -22.47 14.49
C ARG A 172 30.04 -22.26 13.85
N ARG A 173 30.23 -21.13 13.13
CA ARG A 173 31.56 -20.69 12.66
C ARG A 173 32.38 -20.09 13.82
N THR A 174 33.68 -20.35 13.83
CA THR A 174 34.68 -19.82 14.79
C THR A 174 34.73 -18.28 14.75
N PHE A 175 35.04 -17.63 15.87
CA PHE A 175 34.98 -16.17 16.02
C PHE A 175 35.91 -15.41 15.03
N LEU A 176 37.13 -15.90 14.83
CA LEU A 176 38.11 -15.32 13.90
C LEU A 176 37.64 -15.38 12.43
N SER A 177 37.07 -16.50 11.99
CA SER A 177 36.53 -16.60 10.63
C SER A 177 35.27 -15.77 10.43
N ARG A 178 34.56 -15.40 11.51
CA ARG A 178 33.45 -14.46 11.46
C ARG A 178 33.92 -13.02 11.21
N VAL A 179 34.99 -12.56 11.88
CA VAL A 179 35.53 -11.19 11.73
C VAL A 179 36.09 -10.96 10.32
N PHE A 180 36.89 -11.88 9.79
CA PHE A 180 37.41 -11.77 8.42
C PHE A 180 36.33 -11.95 7.35
N ALA A 181 35.22 -12.62 7.66
CA ALA A 181 34.09 -12.74 6.75
C ALA A 181 33.14 -11.54 6.80
N LEU A 182 33.19 -10.65 7.80
CA LEU A 182 32.24 -9.53 7.94
C LEU A 182 32.13 -8.63 6.70
N PRO A 183 33.22 -8.25 6.01
CA PRO A 183 33.10 -7.42 4.80
C PRO A 183 32.37 -8.17 3.68
N CYS A 184 32.66 -9.46 3.50
CA CYS A 184 32.04 -10.32 2.50
C CYS A 184 30.57 -10.62 2.84
N ASP A 185 30.27 -10.87 4.12
CA ASP A 185 28.91 -11.06 4.61
C ASP A 185 28.08 -9.77 4.46
N LEU A 186 28.68 -8.59 4.67
CA LEU A 186 28.03 -7.30 4.44
C LEU A 186 27.78 -7.05 2.94
N LEU A 187 28.76 -7.31 2.08
CA LEU A 187 28.63 -7.21 0.63
C LEU A 187 27.56 -8.20 0.10
N SER A 188 27.56 -9.43 0.59
CA SER A 188 26.56 -10.45 0.28
C SER A 188 25.18 -10.02 0.76
N TYR A 189 25.06 -9.53 2.00
CA TYR A 189 23.82 -9.00 2.54
C TYR A 189 23.28 -7.84 1.71
N LEU A 190 24.13 -6.87 1.36
CA LEU A 190 23.79 -5.75 0.49
C LEU A 190 23.37 -6.25 -0.89
N ALA A 191 24.11 -7.15 -1.52
CA ALA A 191 23.79 -7.70 -2.84
C ALA A 191 22.43 -8.43 -2.83
N VAL A 192 22.18 -9.27 -1.83
CA VAL A 192 20.91 -10.00 -1.68
C VAL A 192 19.76 -9.03 -1.42
N HIS A 193 19.91 -8.04 -0.55
CA HIS A 193 18.84 -7.10 -0.20
C HIS A 193 18.57 -6.02 -1.26
N THR A 194 19.60 -5.57 -1.99
CA THR A 194 19.46 -4.50 -2.98
C THR A 194 19.11 -5.05 -4.37
N ILE A 195 19.81 -6.09 -4.82
CA ILE A 195 19.68 -6.65 -6.16
C ILE A 195 18.89 -7.97 -6.12
N GLY A 196 19.30 -8.91 -5.27
CA GLY A 196 18.74 -10.27 -5.24
C GLY A 196 17.23 -10.28 -5.03
N ARG A 197 16.72 -9.57 -4.02
CA ARG A 197 15.28 -9.49 -3.73
C ARG A 197 14.49 -8.83 -4.86
N ARG A 198 15.05 -7.82 -5.53
CA ARG A 198 14.40 -7.11 -6.64
C ARG A 198 14.40 -7.93 -7.94
N LEU A 199 15.44 -8.72 -8.20
CA LEU A 199 15.53 -9.61 -9.36
C LEU A 199 14.66 -10.87 -9.21
N MET A 200 14.59 -11.45 -8.01
CA MET A 200 13.77 -12.64 -7.76
C MET A 200 12.27 -12.33 -7.85
N TYR A 201 11.86 -11.11 -7.48
CA TYR A 201 10.47 -10.65 -7.56
C TYR A 201 10.38 -9.30 -8.28
N PRO A 202 10.55 -9.28 -9.62
CA PRO A 202 10.58 -8.03 -10.39
C PRO A 202 9.23 -7.30 -10.34
N GLY A 203 8.13 -8.04 -10.14
CA GLY A 203 6.79 -7.48 -9.95
C GLY A 203 6.60 -6.67 -8.67
N ALA A 204 7.51 -6.78 -7.69
CA ALA A 204 7.50 -5.97 -6.48
C ALA A 204 8.24 -4.63 -6.66
N VAL A 205 8.89 -4.42 -7.80
CA VAL A 205 9.55 -3.15 -8.11
C VAL A 205 8.50 -2.16 -8.60
N GLY A 206 8.35 -1.04 -7.90
CA GLY A 206 7.29 -0.05 -8.16
C GLY A 206 7.27 0.48 -9.61
N LEU A 207 8.43 0.57 -10.27
CA LEU A 207 8.52 1.00 -11.67
C LEU A 207 7.91 -0.02 -12.64
N LEU A 208 8.23 -1.31 -12.47
CA LEU A 208 7.65 -2.36 -13.30
C LEU A 208 6.16 -2.52 -13.01
N GLN A 209 5.76 -2.42 -11.73
CA GLN A 209 4.35 -2.42 -11.35
C GLN A 209 3.58 -1.24 -11.95
N ALA A 210 4.21 -0.05 -12.05
CA ALA A 210 3.60 1.10 -12.72
C ALA A 210 3.44 0.89 -14.24
N ALA A 211 4.45 0.30 -14.89
CA ALA A 211 4.42 0.04 -16.33
C ALA A 211 3.38 -1.04 -16.72
N VAL A 212 3.30 -2.14 -15.97
CA VAL A 212 2.38 -3.26 -16.24
C VAL A 212 1.00 -3.02 -15.59
N GLY A 213 0.86 -2.01 -14.75
CA GLY A 213 -0.38 -1.63 -14.05
C GLY A 213 -1.66 -1.63 -14.91
N PRO A 214 -1.71 -0.94 -16.07
CA PRO A 214 -2.91 -0.93 -16.91
C PRO A 214 -3.25 -2.33 -17.45
N MET A 215 -2.24 -3.09 -17.89
CA MET A 215 -2.42 -4.47 -18.36
C MET A 215 -2.95 -5.39 -17.25
N LEU A 216 -2.50 -5.20 -16.00
CA LEU A 216 -2.99 -5.97 -14.85
C LEU A 216 -4.43 -5.65 -14.49
N ILE A 217 -4.87 -4.40 -14.66
CA ILE A 217 -6.27 -4.02 -14.43
C ILE A 217 -7.15 -4.67 -15.51
N GLU A 218 -6.74 -4.61 -16.77
CA GLU A 218 -7.48 -5.23 -17.88
C GLU A 218 -7.52 -6.77 -17.76
N GLY A 219 -6.39 -7.41 -17.46
CA GLY A 219 -6.33 -8.86 -17.27
C GLY A 219 -7.23 -9.34 -16.13
N ARG A 220 -7.29 -8.58 -15.02
CA ARG A 220 -8.23 -8.87 -13.91
C ARG A 220 -9.68 -8.67 -14.34
N ALA A 221 -9.97 -7.65 -15.15
CA ALA A 221 -11.31 -7.45 -15.69
C ALA A 221 -11.76 -8.65 -16.54
N LYS A 222 -10.92 -9.13 -17.46
CA LYS A 222 -11.21 -10.32 -18.28
C LYS A 222 -11.42 -11.57 -17.42
N LEU A 223 -10.58 -11.78 -16.41
CA LEU A 223 -10.71 -12.95 -15.53
C LEU A 223 -12.05 -12.97 -14.79
N VAL A 224 -12.51 -11.83 -14.30
CA VAL A 224 -13.79 -11.73 -13.58
C VAL A 224 -14.97 -11.76 -14.53
N GLU A 225 -14.91 -11.05 -15.66
CA GLU A 225 -16.04 -10.85 -16.58
C GLU A 225 -16.23 -12.03 -17.55
N GLU A 226 -15.17 -12.64 -18.07
CA GLU A 226 -15.23 -13.73 -19.06
C GLU A 226 -15.11 -15.10 -18.40
N TYR A 227 -14.22 -15.25 -17.42
CA TYR A 227 -13.89 -16.54 -16.79
C TYR A 227 -14.56 -16.77 -15.44
N SER A 228 -15.44 -15.85 -15.00
CA SER A 228 -16.13 -15.92 -13.69
C SER A 228 -15.17 -16.12 -12.50
N GLY A 229 -13.98 -15.52 -12.58
CA GLY A 229 -12.95 -15.63 -11.55
C GLY A 229 -13.36 -14.96 -10.24
N VAL A 230 -13.07 -15.62 -9.11
CA VAL A 230 -13.36 -15.11 -7.77
C VAL A 230 -12.09 -14.61 -7.10
N ARG A 231 -12.14 -13.39 -6.54
CA ARG A 231 -11.02 -12.81 -5.80
C ARG A 231 -11.00 -13.32 -4.35
N HIS A 232 -9.85 -13.84 -3.94
CA HIS A 232 -9.60 -14.23 -2.56
C HIS A 232 -8.39 -13.49 -1.99
N LYS A 233 -8.44 -13.15 -0.70
CA LYS A 233 -7.31 -12.59 0.04
C LYS A 233 -6.96 -13.46 1.25
N LEU A 234 -5.71 -13.88 1.29
CA LEU A 234 -5.09 -14.65 2.37
C LEU A 234 -4.42 -13.72 3.40
#